data_AF-K1PJM0-F1
#
_entry.id   AF-K1PJM0-F1
#
_cell.length_a   1.000
_cell.length_b   1.000
_cell.length_c   1.000
_cell.angle_alpha   90.00
_cell.angle_beta   90.00
_cell.angle_gamma   90.00
#
_symmetry.space_group_name_H-M   'P 1'
#
loop_
_entity.id
_entity.type
_entity.pdbx_description
1 polymer ?
#
loop_
_entity_poly.entity_id
_entity_poly.type
_entity_poly.pdbx_seq_one_letter_code
_entity_poly.pdbx_strand_id
1 'polypeptide(L)'
;MKFAVMLDAVQKNPFKTPLYSWLDVGYFRDIVDDKRYFRLIPPPGFDESRLSSNEISMKQQNKTASDIFKKNLVWVGGGMLIGTRDNFIKFESLYQKAVNYFLKQKIMNSDQQIIYAIYTDEGRSSLNPNVELQTYKYEKYMSSTKDKWFYLGYLCRDIIKY
;
A
#
# COMPACT_ATOMS: atom_id res chain seq x y z
N MET A 1 -11.87 -0.54 -10.52
CA MET A 1 -10.67 0.06 -9.91
C MET A 1 -10.17 -0.87 -8.80
N LYS A 2 -8.85 -1.05 -8.64
CA LYS A 2 -8.22 -2.01 -7.71
C LYS A 2 -8.81 -2.00 -6.30
N PHE A 3 -9.00 -0.81 -5.71
CA PHE A 3 -9.53 -0.67 -4.36
C PHE A 3 -11.02 -1.00 -4.21
N ALA A 4 -11.81 -0.87 -5.29
CA ALA A 4 -13.21 -1.31 -5.28
C ALA A 4 -13.33 -2.84 -5.17
N VAL A 5 -12.41 -3.58 -5.80
CA VAL A 5 -12.35 -5.05 -5.65
C VAL A 5 -11.97 -5.44 -4.22
N MET A 6 -11.01 -4.72 -3.62
CA MET A 6 -10.67 -4.90 -2.21
C MET A 6 -11.86 -4.64 -1.30
N LEU A 7 -12.62 -3.58 -1.56
CA LEU A 7 -13.82 -3.24 -0.78
C LEU A 7 -14.87 -4.36 -0.87
N ASP A 8 -15.13 -4.90 -2.06
CA ASP A 8 -16.06 -6.02 -2.24
C ASP A 8 -15.62 -7.27 -1.44
N ALA A 9 -14.33 -7.63 -1.51
CA ALA A 9 -13.78 -8.75 -0.74
C ALA A 9 -13.90 -8.53 0.78
N VAL A 10 -13.62 -7.30 1.23
CA VAL A 10 -13.73 -6.88 2.64
C VAL A 10 -15.17 -6.92 3.13
N GLN A 11 -16.13 -6.48 2.31
CA GLN A 11 -17.55 -6.48 2.64
C GLN A 11 -18.13 -7.88 2.73
N LYS A 12 -17.77 -8.75 1.77
CA LYS A 12 -18.23 -10.16 1.73
C LYS A 12 -17.62 -11.01 2.84
N ASN A 13 -16.37 -10.73 3.21
CA ASN A 13 -15.60 -11.46 4.22
C ASN A 13 -15.77 -13.01 4.16
N PRO A 14 -15.49 -13.64 2.99
CA PRO A 14 -15.75 -15.07 2.81
C PRO A 14 -14.90 -15.96 3.73
N PHE A 15 -13.71 -15.47 4.14
CA PHE A 15 -12.77 -16.21 4.99
C PHE A 15 -12.88 -15.87 6.48
N LYS A 16 -13.87 -15.04 6.89
CA LYS A 16 -14.09 -14.61 8.28
C LYS A 16 -12.81 -14.13 8.97
N THR A 17 -12.07 -13.25 8.32
CA THR A 17 -10.77 -12.71 8.78
C THR A 17 -10.87 -11.21 9.07
N PRO A 18 -10.13 -10.68 10.05
CA PRO A 18 -10.03 -9.23 10.27
C PRO A 18 -9.03 -8.56 9.31
N LEU A 19 -8.11 -9.33 8.73
CA LEU A 19 -6.98 -8.84 7.92
C LEU A 19 -7.18 -9.13 6.45
N TYR A 20 -6.81 -8.14 5.63
CA TYR A 20 -6.88 -8.19 4.18
C TYR A 20 -5.58 -7.69 3.58
N SER A 21 -5.28 -8.14 2.37
CA SER A 21 -4.15 -7.65 1.61
C SER A 21 -4.50 -7.58 0.14
N TRP A 22 -4.07 -6.49 -0.49
CA TRP A 22 -3.83 -6.51 -1.92
C TRP A 22 -2.40 -6.96 -2.17
N LEU A 23 -2.19 -7.89 -3.10
CA LEU A 23 -0.87 -8.35 -3.52
C LEU A 23 -0.82 -8.52 -5.04
N ASP A 24 0.09 -7.82 -5.71
CA ASP A 24 0.35 -8.02 -7.13
C ASP A 24 1.05 -9.37 -7.36
N VAL A 25 0.65 -10.10 -8.40
CA VAL A 25 1.29 -11.37 -8.80
C VAL A 25 2.80 -11.23 -9.05
N GLY A 26 3.26 -10.01 -9.38
CA GLY A 26 4.67 -9.69 -9.56
C GLY A 26 5.55 -10.03 -8.35
N TYR A 27 5.00 -10.10 -7.13
CA TYR A 27 5.73 -10.51 -5.93
C TYR A 27 6.24 -11.95 -5.96
N PHE A 28 5.69 -12.79 -6.86
CA PHE A 28 6.07 -14.19 -6.98
C PHE A 28 7.11 -14.44 -8.08
N ARG A 29 7.55 -13.40 -8.82
CA ARG A 29 8.44 -13.58 -10.00
C ARG A 29 9.83 -14.11 -9.66
N ASP A 30 10.33 -13.79 -8.47
CA ASP A 30 11.67 -14.17 -7.99
C ASP A 30 11.61 -15.31 -6.97
N ILE A 31 10.43 -15.94 -6.81
CA ILE A 31 10.22 -17.08 -5.91
C ILE A 31 10.42 -18.36 -6.72
N VAL A 32 11.68 -18.64 -7.06
CA VAL A 32 12.11 -19.91 -7.68
C VAL A 32 12.73 -20.76 -6.57
N ASP A 33 12.22 -21.98 -6.36
CA ASP A 33 12.68 -22.95 -5.35
C ASP A 33 12.60 -22.51 -3.86
N ASP A 34 11.84 -21.46 -3.53
CA ASP A 34 11.61 -21.06 -2.14
C ASP A 34 10.54 -21.95 -1.47
N LYS A 35 10.85 -22.51 -0.31
CA LYS A 35 9.91 -23.31 0.50
C LYS A 35 9.00 -22.44 1.38
N ARG A 36 9.20 -21.12 1.40
CA ARG A 36 8.34 -20.17 2.12
C ARG A 36 7.18 -19.74 1.26
N TYR A 37 5.98 -19.86 1.80
CA TYR A 37 4.75 -19.46 1.14
C TYR A 37 4.30 -18.10 1.67
N PHE A 38 3.67 -17.31 0.81
CA PHE A 38 2.94 -16.14 1.27
C PHE A 38 1.79 -16.60 2.17
N ARG A 39 1.79 -16.09 3.41
CA ARG A 39 0.68 -16.22 4.33
C ARG A 39 0.38 -14.82 4.82
N LEU A 40 -0.90 -14.45 4.90
CA LEU A 40 -1.29 -13.15 5.42
C LEU A 40 -1.08 -13.09 6.94
N ILE A 41 0.19 -13.10 7.35
CA ILE A 41 0.67 -12.86 8.70
C ILE A 41 1.05 -11.38 8.74
N PRO A 42 0.60 -10.64 9.77
CA PRO A 42 1.08 -9.28 9.99
C PRO A 42 2.61 -9.22 10.02
N PRO A 43 3.24 -8.28 9.30
CA PRO A 43 4.67 -8.04 9.43
C PRO A 43 5.02 -7.56 10.86
N PRO A 44 6.29 -7.65 11.28
CA PRO A 44 6.72 -7.13 12.57
C PRO A 44 6.30 -5.68 12.79
N GLY A 45 5.77 -5.37 13.99
CA GLY A 45 5.34 -4.03 14.37
C GLY A 45 4.11 -3.51 13.64
N PHE A 46 3.32 -4.37 13.00
CA PHE A 46 2.07 -4.01 12.32
C PHE A 46 1.12 -3.22 13.23
N ASP A 47 0.64 -2.08 12.74
CA ASP A 47 -0.32 -1.22 13.43
C ASP A 47 -1.71 -1.42 12.80
N GLU A 48 -2.61 -2.07 13.53
CA GLU A 48 -3.98 -2.36 13.07
C GLU A 48 -4.81 -1.11 12.76
N SER A 49 -4.41 0.07 13.25
CA SER A 49 -5.08 1.34 12.98
C SER A 49 -4.67 1.98 11.64
N ARG A 50 -3.68 1.42 10.95
CA ARG A 50 -3.08 1.99 9.73
C ARG A 50 -3.08 1.00 8.56
N LEU A 51 -2.96 1.55 7.35
CA LEU A 51 -2.74 0.74 6.15
C LEU A 51 -1.24 0.63 5.88
N SER A 52 -0.72 -0.59 5.84
CA SER A 52 0.71 -0.84 5.65
C SER A 52 1.09 -0.89 4.17
N SER A 53 2.21 -0.26 3.81
CA SER A 53 2.79 -0.29 2.46
C SER A 53 4.32 -0.30 2.49
N ASN A 54 4.96 -0.61 1.37
CA ASN A 54 6.41 -0.48 1.22
C ASN A 54 6.81 0.98 1.10
N GLU A 55 7.90 1.38 1.77
CA GLU A 55 8.60 2.61 1.46
C GLU A 55 9.62 2.39 0.33
N ILE A 56 9.48 3.15 -0.76
CA ILE A 56 10.36 3.07 -1.93
C ILE A 56 11.35 4.22 -1.95
N SER A 57 10.96 5.38 -1.42
CA SER A 57 11.85 6.53 -1.25
C SER A 57 11.44 7.35 -0.03
N MET A 58 12.27 8.31 0.37
CA MET A 58 11.92 9.21 1.46
C MET A 58 10.78 10.15 1.04
N LYS A 59 9.73 10.22 1.86
CA LYS A 59 8.62 11.15 1.66
C LYS A 59 9.07 12.59 1.84
N GLN A 60 8.71 13.45 0.90
CA GLN A 60 8.88 14.90 0.98
C GLN A 60 7.49 15.55 1.13
N GLN A 61 7.18 16.04 2.33
CA GLN A 61 5.82 16.51 2.66
C GLN A 61 5.43 17.80 1.93
N ASN A 62 6.41 18.64 1.62
CA ASN A 62 6.23 19.93 0.96
C ASN A 62 6.06 19.84 -0.57
N LYS A 63 5.92 18.64 -1.14
CA LYS A 63 5.70 18.49 -2.59
C LYS A 63 4.26 18.77 -2.96
N THR A 64 4.09 19.49 -4.07
CA THR A 64 2.78 19.70 -4.66
C THR A 64 2.30 18.45 -5.40
N ALA A 65 0.99 18.32 -5.55
CA ALA A 65 0.42 17.27 -6.39
C ALA A 65 0.96 17.35 -7.83
N SER A 66 1.04 18.56 -8.40
CA SER A 66 1.60 18.79 -9.74
C SER A 66 3.05 18.30 -9.86
N ASP A 67 3.91 18.55 -8.87
CA ASP A 67 5.28 18.04 -8.85
C ASP A 67 5.30 16.51 -8.86
N ILE A 68 4.51 15.89 -7.99
CA ILE A 68 4.45 14.43 -7.85
C ILE A 68 4.03 13.77 -9.17
N PHE A 69 2.95 14.27 -9.79
CA PHE A 69 2.42 13.69 -11.01
C PHE A 69 3.33 13.92 -12.23
N LYS A 70 3.83 15.15 -12.43
CA LYS A 70 4.62 15.50 -13.62
C LYS A 70 6.05 14.97 -13.57
N LYS A 71 6.66 14.90 -12.39
CA LYS A 71 8.05 14.43 -12.21
C LYS A 71 8.15 12.94 -11.85
N ASN A 72 7.02 12.23 -11.90
CA ASN A 72 6.94 10.80 -11.57
C ASN A 72 7.55 10.44 -10.20
N LEU A 73 7.25 11.23 -9.17
CA LEU A 73 7.79 10.98 -7.83
C LEU A 73 7.01 9.86 -7.14
N VAL A 74 7.72 8.94 -6.48
CA VAL A 74 7.12 7.80 -5.79
C VAL A 74 7.64 7.72 -4.36
N TRP A 75 6.72 7.70 -3.39
CA TRP A 75 7.02 7.46 -1.97
C TRP A 75 6.83 5.98 -1.61
N VAL A 76 5.68 5.41 -1.96
CA VAL A 76 5.29 4.05 -1.56
C VAL A 76 5.09 3.10 -2.74
N GLY A 77 5.22 1.80 -2.47
CA GLY A 77 5.01 0.75 -3.44
C GLY A 77 3.52 0.47 -3.66
N GLY A 78 3.10 0.38 -4.92
CA GLY A 78 1.70 0.09 -5.25
C GLY A 78 1.35 -1.39 -5.20
N GLY A 79 2.34 -2.28 -5.20
CA GLY A 79 2.09 -3.71 -5.42
C GLY A 79 1.66 -4.50 -4.19
N MET A 80 1.67 -3.89 -3.00
CA MET A 80 1.12 -4.53 -1.81
C MET A 80 0.61 -3.52 -0.78
N LEU A 81 -0.53 -3.83 -0.20
CA LEU A 81 -1.11 -3.12 0.94
C LEU A 81 -1.71 -4.13 1.90
N ILE A 82 -1.46 -3.99 3.21
CA ILE A 82 -2.10 -4.81 4.26
C ILE A 82 -2.83 -3.89 5.23
N GLY A 83 -4.00 -4.30 5.68
CA GLY A 83 -4.73 -3.59 6.71
C GLY A 83 -5.91 -4.39 7.24
N THR A 84 -6.59 -3.81 8.22
CA THR A 84 -7.87 -4.34 8.68
C THR A 84 -8.98 -4.00 7.67
N ARG A 85 -10.14 -4.65 7.83
CA ARG A 85 -11.38 -4.28 7.14
C ARG A 85 -11.66 -2.78 7.18
N ASP A 86 -11.58 -2.18 8.36
CA ASP A 86 -11.88 -0.76 8.56
C ASP A 86 -10.89 0.14 7.82
N ASN A 87 -9.61 -0.24 7.79
CA ASN A 87 -8.59 0.51 7.06
C ASN A 87 -8.89 0.53 5.57
N PHE A 88 -9.28 -0.60 4.97
CA PHE A 88 -9.64 -0.65 3.55
C PHE A 88 -10.93 0.11 3.23
N ILE A 89 -11.94 0.06 4.08
CA ILE A 89 -13.18 0.83 3.88
C ILE A 89 -12.88 2.33 3.88
N LYS A 90 -12.15 2.82 4.89
CA LYS A 90 -11.74 4.23 4.98
C LYS A 90 -10.87 4.65 3.80
N PHE A 91 -9.89 3.82 3.46
CA PHE A 91 -8.95 4.09 2.39
C PHE A 91 -9.61 4.14 1.02
N GLU A 92 -10.56 3.25 0.74
CA GLU A 92 -11.28 3.25 -0.54
C GLU A 92 -12.05 4.56 -0.74
N SER A 93 -12.81 4.98 0.28
CA SER A 93 -13.53 6.26 0.26
C SER A 93 -12.60 7.46 0.08
N LEU A 94 -11.50 7.49 0.82
CA LEU A 94 -10.45 8.51 0.69
C LEU A 94 -9.83 8.52 -0.71
N TYR A 95 -9.51 7.35 -1.25
CA TYR A 95 -8.89 7.20 -2.55
C TYR A 95 -9.84 7.66 -3.68
N GLN A 96 -11.13 7.30 -3.63
CA GLN A 96 -12.13 7.81 -4.58
C GLN A 96 -12.21 9.35 -4.53
N LYS A 97 -12.24 9.93 -3.32
CA LYS A 97 -12.23 11.39 -3.13
C LYS A 97 -10.98 12.01 -3.76
N ALA A 98 -9.82 11.42 -3.54
CA ALA A 98 -8.54 11.89 -4.07
C ALA A 98 -8.50 11.81 -5.61
N VAL A 99 -8.91 10.69 -6.20
CA VAL A 99 -9.04 10.53 -7.66
C VAL A 99 -9.88 11.64 -8.26
N ASN A 100 -11.08 11.87 -7.71
CA ASN A 100 -11.98 12.91 -8.19
C ASN A 100 -11.38 14.32 -8.02
N TYR A 101 -10.69 14.58 -6.92
CA TYR A 101 -10.02 15.85 -6.65
C TYR A 101 -8.91 16.15 -7.66
N PHE A 102 -8.05 15.17 -7.94
CA PHE A 102 -6.91 15.31 -8.84
C PHE A 102 -7.31 15.29 -10.32
N LEU A 103 -8.34 14.51 -10.69
CA LEU A 103 -8.95 14.54 -12.03
C LEU A 103 -9.53 15.91 -12.38
N LYS A 104 -10.23 16.58 -11.44
CA LYS A 104 -10.76 17.93 -11.65
C LYS A 104 -9.66 18.96 -11.96
N GLN A 105 -8.45 18.73 -11.45
CA GLN A 105 -7.28 19.55 -11.72
C GLN A 105 -6.51 19.10 -12.96
N LYS A 106 -6.99 18.07 -13.66
CA LYS A 106 -6.36 17.47 -14.86
C LYS A 106 -4.93 16.97 -14.59
N ILE A 107 -4.65 16.54 -13.37
CA ILE A 107 -3.35 16.00 -12.96
C ILE A 107 -3.56 14.67 -12.26
N MET A 108 -3.37 13.55 -12.96
CA MET A 108 -3.42 12.22 -12.35
C MET A 108 -2.65 11.24 -13.19
N ASN A 109 -2.02 10.25 -12.54
CA ASN A 109 -1.31 9.19 -13.23
C ASN A 109 -1.46 7.87 -12.43
N SER A 110 -0.43 7.40 -11.72
CA SER A 110 -0.48 6.10 -11.04
C SER A 110 -1.10 6.13 -9.64
N ASP A 111 -1.55 4.97 -9.14
CA ASP A 111 -1.99 4.76 -7.76
C ASP A 111 -0.95 5.24 -6.74
N GLN A 112 0.33 4.97 -7.01
CA GLN A 112 1.43 5.32 -6.12
C GLN A 112 1.57 6.83 -5.96
N GLN A 113 1.37 7.57 -7.05
CA GLN A 113 1.42 9.03 -7.06
C GLN A 113 0.20 9.63 -6.39
N ILE A 114 -0.99 9.05 -6.58
CA ILE A 114 -2.20 9.46 -5.86
C ILE A 114 -1.99 9.27 -4.37
N ILE A 115 -1.51 8.10 -3.94
CA ILE A 115 -1.21 7.84 -2.52
C ILE A 115 -0.20 8.85 -2.00
N TYR A 116 0.88 9.10 -2.72
CA TYR A 116 1.86 10.11 -2.30
C TYR A 116 1.19 11.49 -2.15
N ALA A 117 0.46 11.95 -3.16
CA ALA A 117 -0.18 13.26 -3.16
C ALA A 117 -1.25 13.42 -2.07
N ILE A 118 -1.94 12.35 -1.65
CA ILE A 118 -2.90 12.40 -0.52
C ILE A 118 -2.21 12.84 0.78
N TYR A 119 -0.99 12.35 1.02
CA TYR A 119 -0.34 12.50 2.32
C TYR A 119 0.71 13.62 2.36
N THR A 120 0.81 14.48 1.35
CA THR A 120 1.58 15.74 1.43
C THR A 120 0.84 16.80 2.25
N ASP A 121 1.48 17.93 2.56
CA ASP A 121 0.84 19.04 3.28
C ASP A 121 -0.39 19.57 2.52
N GLU A 122 -0.23 19.77 1.20
CA GLU A 122 -1.31 20.17 0.30
C GLU A 122 -2.45 19.13 0.28
N GLY A 123 -2.10 17.84 0.14
CA GLY A 123 -3.05 16.75 0.12
C GLY A 123 -3.84 16.63 1.40
N ARG A 124 -3.17 16.69 2.56
CA ARG A 124 -3.80 16.62 3.87
C ARG A 124 -4.77 17.78 4.09
N SER A 125 -4.35 19.00 3.75
CA SER A 125 -5.20 20.19 3.84
C SER A 125 -6.47 20.06 2.98
N SER A 126 -6.34 19.48 1.78
CA SER A 126 -7.45 19.40 0.81
C SER A 126 -8.37 18.19 1.01
N LEU A 127 -7.81 17.05 1.43
CA LEU A 127 -8.50 15.76 1.44
C LEU A 127 -8.86 15.28 2.85
N ASN A 128 -8.15 15.74 3.88
CA ASN A 128 -8.33 15.36 5.28
C ASN A 128 -8.39 13.82 5.47
N PRO A 129 -7.28 13.10 5.25
CA PRO A 129 -7.26 11.64 5.32
C PRO A 129 -7.65 11.15 6.72
N ASN A 130 -8.59 10.20 6.78
CA ASN A 130 -9.10 9.59 8.02
C ASN A 130 -8.52 8.18 8.29
N VAL A 131 -7.51 7.80 7.50
CA VAL A 131 -6.71 6.59 7.64
C VAL A 131 -5.27 7.01 7.37
N GLU A 132 -4.33 6.47 8.16
CA GLU A 132 -2.90 6.75 8.01
C GLU A 132 -2.17 5.58 7.38
N LEU A 133 -1.00 5.85 6.80
CA LEU A 133 -0.11 4.80 6.34
C LEU A 133 0.93 4.45 7.40
N GLN A 134 1.25 3.16 7.47
CA GLN A 134 2.48 2.65 8.06
C GLN A 134 3.40 2.22 6.92
N THR A 135 4.58 2.82 6.81
CA THR A 135 5.53 2.44 5.76
C THR A 135 6.61 1.50 6.28
N TYR A 136 6.89 0.47 5.50
CA TYR A 136 7.95 -0.51 5.77
C TYR A 136 9.16 -0.15 4.92
N LYS A 137 10.17 0.44 5.56
CA LYS A 137 11.44 0.77 4.93
C LYS A 137 12.25 -0.49 4.71
N TYR A 138 12.84 -0.61 3.52
CA TYR A 138 13.70 -1.74 3.19
C TYR A 138 14.91 -1.82 4.13
N GLU A 139 15.03 -2.96 4.80
CA GLU A 139 16.19 -3.32 5.61
C GLU A 139 16.78 -4.62 5.08
N LYS A 140 18.02 -4.53 4.56
CA LYS A 140 18.68 -5.62 3.82
C LYS A 140 18.75 -6.95 4.59
N TYR A 141 18.76 -6.91 5.92
CA TYR A 141 18.91 -8.11 6.76
C TYR A 141 17.59 -8.71 7.23
N MET A 142 16.47 -8.02 7.04
CA MET A 142 15.15 -8.46 7.49
C MET A 142 14.35 -9.21 6.43
N SER A 143 14.83 -9.23 5.18
CA SER A 143 14.13 -9.86 4.07
C SER A 143 15.11 -10.53 3.13
N SER A 144 14.65 -11.61 2.48
CA SER A 144 15.44 -12.29 1.45
C SER A 144 15.30 -11.68 0.06
N THR A 145 14.43 -10.66 -0.13
CA THR A 145 14.44 -9.88 -1.37
C THR A 145 15.57 -8.86 -1.36
N LYS A 146 16.19 -8.63 -2.52
CA LYS A 146 17.11 -7.51 -2.74
C LYS A 146 16.39 -6.28 -3.31
N ASP A 147 15.11 -6.41 -3.63
CA ASP A 147 14.29 -5.37 -4.23
C ASP A 147 13.33 -4.78 -3.18
N LYS A 148 13.53 -3.49 -2.89
CA LYS A 148 12.68 -2.70 -1.99
C LYS A 148 11.21 -2.68 -2.41
N TRP A 149 10.89 -2.88 -3.69
CA TRP A 149 9.51 -2.93 -4.18
C TRP A 149 8.73 -4.13 -3.66
N PHE A 150 9.42 -5.22 -3.29
CA PHE A 150 8.81 -6.46 -2.84
C PHE A 150 8.98 -6.74 -1.33
N TYR A 151 9.59 -5.81 -0.60
CA TYR A 151 10.05 -6.01 0.77
C TYR A 151 8.97 -6.51 1.75
N LEU A 152 7.85 -5.80 1.86
CA LEU A 152 6.71 -6.10 2.73
C LEU A 152 6.12 -7.48 2.45
N GLY A 153 6.00 -7.86 1.18
CA GLY A 153 5.47 -9.17 0.80
C GLY A 153 6.38 -10.29 1.25
N TYR A 154 7.68 -10.07 1.23
CA TYR A 154 8.65 -11.04 1.71
C TYR A 154 8.68 -11.14 3.25
N LEU A 155 8.29 -10.08 3.98
CA LEU A 155 8.06 -10.13 5.43
C LEU A 155 6.83 -10.96 5.82
N CYS A 156 5.88 -11.12 4.88
CA CYS A 156 4.64 -11.87 5.08
C CYS A 156 4.73 -13.29 4.53
N ARG A 157 5.90 -13.94 4.64
CA ARG A 157 6.10 -15.32 4.18
C ARG A 157 6.53 -16.21 5.34
N ASP A 158 6.11 -17.46 5.28
CA ASP A 158 6.33 -18.44 6.34
C ASP A 158 6.74 -19.80 5.77
N ILE A 159 7.52 -20.57 6.52
CA ILE A 159 7.86 -21.95 6.17
C ILE A 159 6.71 -22.83 6.63
N ILE A 160 6.04 -23.50 5.70
CA ILE A 160 5.07 -24.53 6.06
C ILE A 160 5.84 -25.79 6.49
N LYS A 161 5.83 -26.08 7.78
CA LYS A 161 6.27 -27.37 8.32
C LYS A 161 5.07 -28.32 8.26
N TYR A 162 5.20 -29.37 7.45
CA TYR A 162 4.26 -30.51 7.44
C TYR A 162 4.55 -31.43 8.61
#